data_AF-A0A246Q8M4-F1
#
_entry.id   AF-A0A246Q8M4-F1
#
_cell.length_a   1.000
_cell.length_b   1.000
_cell.length_c   1.000
_cell.angle_alpha   90.00
_cell.angle_beta   90.00
_cell.angle_gamma   90.00
#
_symmetry.space_group_name_H-M   'P 1'
#
loop_
_entity.id
_entity.type
_entity.pdbx_description
1 polymer ?
#
loop_
_entity_poly.entity_id
_entity_poly.type
_entity_poly.pdbx_seq_one_letter_code
_entity_poly.pdbx_strand_id
1 'polypeptide(L)'
;MATMQPRLTRRASHTLDNTPIHVGDIVHLQLEHGPGIAARVIYNAPFNGATTYTTDLVPCTTENGRVQKQRFRFRHEHVHRIESVRG
;
A
#
# COMPACT_ATOMS: atom_id res chain seq x y z
N MET A 1 -18.06 -2.94 -14.62
CA MET A 1 -17.39 -1.67 -14.30
C MET A 1 -16.05 -2.00 -13.67
N ALA A 2 -14.94 -1.57 -14.28
CA ALA A 2 -13.62 -1.77 -13.69
C ALA A 2 -13.52 -0.87 -12.45
N THR A 3 -13.46 -1.47 -11.26
CA THR A 3 -13.13 -0.72 -10.03
C THR A 3 -11.71 -0.20 -10.18
N MET A 4 -11.60 1.09 -10.50
CA MET A 4 -10.31 1.77 -10.55
C MET A 4 -9.80 1.88 -9.12
N GLN A 5 -8.77 1.11 -8.77
CA GLN A 5 -8.11 1.23 -7.46
C GLN A 5 -7.62 2.68 -7.32
N PRO A 6 -7.87 3.35 -6.16
CA PRO A 6 -7.35 4.69 -5.94
C PRO A 6 -5.83 4.73 -6.10
N ARG A 7 -5.33 5.79 -6.74
CA ARG A 7 -3.90 6.00 -6.98
C ARG A 7 -3.18 6.31 -5.66
N LEU A 8 -1.95 5.82 -5.56
CA LEU A 8 -1.08 6.02 -4.40
C LEU A 8 -0.07 7.12 -4.68
N THR A 9 0.19 7.95 -3.67
CA THR A 9 1.21 8.99 -3.70
C THR A 9 2.59 8.39 -3.46
N ARG A 10 3.53 8.71 -4.34
CA ARG A 10 4.95 8.39 -4.17
C ARG A 10 5.53 9.15 -2.98
N ARG A 11 6.29 8.46 -2.13
CA ARG A 11 7.07 9.05 -1.04
C ARG A 11 8.14 9.97 -1.64
N ALA A 12 8.22 11.21 -1.12
CA ALA A 12 9.26 12.17 -1.53
C ALA A 12 10.61 11.91 -0.84
N SER A 13 10.59 11.28 0.33
CA SER A 13 11.79 10.92 1.10
C SER A 13 12.43 9.62 0.60
N HIS A 14 13.75 9.50 0.75
CA HIS A 14 14.53 8.29 0.46
C HIS A 14 14.84 7.43 1.69
N THR A 15 14.32 7.80 2.87
CA THR A 15 14.67 7.18 4.16
C THR A 15 14.39 5.68 4.26
N LEU A 16 13.47 5.15 3.45
CA LEU A 16 13.10 3.74 3.49
C LEU A 16 13.69 2.94 2.32
N ASP A 17 14.40 3.55 1.38
CA ASP A 17 14.78 2.91 0.09
C ASP A 17 15.54 1.59 0.27
N ASN A 18 16.31 1.47 1.37
CA ASN A 18 17.06 0.26 1.72
C ASN A 18 16.37 -0.62 2.78
N THR A 19 15.17 -0.24 3.22
CA THR A 19 14.38 -1.00 4.19
C THR A 19 13.54 -2.04 3.44
N PRO A 20 13.77 -3.35 3.67
CA PRO A 20 12.99 -4.39 3.02
C PRO A 20 11.53 -4.39 3.53
N ILE A 21 10.62 -4.87 2.68
CA ILE A 21 9.21 -5.08 3.03
C ILE A 21 8.93 -6.57 2.93
N HIS A 22 8.35 -7.13 3.97
CA HIS A 22 8.02 -8.55 4.08
C HIS A 22 6.51 -8.76 4.14
N VAL A 23 6.06 -9.96 3.75
CA VAL A 23 4.70 -10.41 4.05
C VAL A 23 4.54 -10.45 5.58
N GLY A 24 3.45 -9.84 6.07
CA GLY A 24 3.17 -9.66 7.48
C GLY A 24 3.36 -8.23 7.97
N ASP A 25 4.27 -7.44 7.39
CA ASP A 25 4.52 -6.06 7.80
C ASP A 25 3.28 -5.19 7.64
N ILE A 26 3.12 -4.18 8.51
CA ILE A 26 2.15 -3.10 8.30
C ILE A 26 2.85 -1.97 7.55
N VAL A 27 2.31 -1.60 6.40
CA VAL A 27 2.78 -0.46 5.61
C VAL A 27 1.78 0.68 5.70
N HIS A 28 2.30 1.89 5.79
CA HIS A 28 1.51 3.11 5.70
C HIS A 28 1.63 3.65 4.27
N LEU A 29 0.51 3.79 3.58
CA LEU A 29 0.40 4.28 2.21
C LEU A 29 -0.41 5.59 2.22
N GLN A 30 -0.22 6.41 1.20
CA GLN A 30 -0.96 7.66 1.02
C GLN A 30 -1.75 7.61 -0.28
N LEU A 31 -3.05 7.92 -0.23
CA LEU A 31 -3.87 8.07 -1.44
C LEU A 31 -3.65 9.46 -2.06
N GLU A 32 -3.71 9.55 -3.40
CA GLU A 32 -3.45 10.81 -4.15
C GLU A 32 -4.41 11.94 -3.78
N HIS A 33 -5.68 11.60 -3.52
CA HIS A 33 -6.73 12.56 -3.12
C HIS A 33 -7.50 12.09 -1.88
N GLY A 34 -6.82 11.43 -0.93
CA GLY A 34 -7.50 10.79 0.19
C GLY A 34 -6.67 10.68 1.46
N PRO A 35 -7.19 9.98 2.47
CA PRO A 35 -6.47 9.75 3.72
C PRO A 35 -5.27 8.83 3.53
N GLY A 36 -4.36 8.86 4.51
CA GLY A 36 -3.39 7.79 4.68
C GLY A 36 -4.07 6.50 5.13
N ILE A 37 -3.53 5.36 4.69
CA ILE A 37 -4.00 4.03 5.08
C ILE A 37 -2.85 3.23 5.68
N ALA A 38 -3.14 2.45 6.72
CA ALA A 38 -2.23 1.46 7.27
C ALA A 38 -2.78 0.06 6.98
N ALA A 39 -1.97 -0.80 6.38
CA ALA A 39 -2.43 -2.11 5.96
C ALA A 39 -1.32 -3.16 5.98
N ARG A 40 -1.72 -4.40 6.30
CA ARG A 40 -0.81 -5.55 6.32
C ARG A 40 -0.47 -6.00 4.91
N VAL A 41 0.79 -6.31 4.65
CA VAL A 41 1.23 -6.94 3.41
C VAL A 41 0.91 -8.42 3.45
N ILE A 42 0.19 -8.93 2.45
CA ILE A 42 -0.20 -10.35 2.38
C ILE A 42 0.49 -11.10 1.24
N TYR A 43 1.05 -10.37 0.27
CA TYR A 43 1.67 -10.96 -0.91
C TYR A 43 2.70 -10.00 -1.50
N ASN A 44 3.77 -10.56 -2.05
CA ASN A 44 4.73 -9.85 -2.88
C ASN A 44 5.08 -10.71 -4.09
N ALA A 45 5.32 -10.06 -5.23
CA ALA A 45 5.79 -10.72 -6.43
C ALA A 45 6.74 -9.82 -7.21
N PRO A 46 7.84 -10.36 -7.77
CA PRO A 46 8.66 -9.64 -8.72
C PRO A 46 7.86 -9.42 -10.02
N PHE A 47 7.85 -8.20 -10.53
CA PHE A 47 7.19 -7.85 -11.80
C PHE A 47 7.92 -6.69 -12.49
N ASN A 48 8.41 -6.93 -13.71
CA ASN A 48 9.19 -5.97 -14.52
C ASN A 48 10.37 -5.34 -13.76
N GLY A 49 11.23 -6.16 -13.17
CA GLY A 49 12.46 -5.69 -12.50
C GLY A 49 12.24 -5.01 -11.14
N ALA A 50 11.00 -4.97 -10.63
CA ALA A 50 10.71 -4.43 -9.31
C ALA A 50 9.64 -5.25 -8.58
N THR A 51 9.67 -5.24 -7.25
CA THR A 51 8.69 -5.97 -6.44
C THR A 51 7.39 -5.18 -6.34
N THR A 52 6.29 -5.85 -6.64
CA THR A 52 4.93 -5.37 -6.38
C THR A 52 4.39 -6.09 -5.16
N TYR A 53 3.84 -5.32 -4.22
CA TYR A 53 3.28 -5.79 -2.97
C TYR A 53 1.75 -5.65 -3.02
N THR A 54 1.05 -6.47 -2.25
CA THR A 54 -0.39 -6.41 -2.10
C THR A 54 -0.78 -6.39 -0.63
N THR A 55 -1.65 -5.46 -0.28
CA THR A 55 -2.21 -5.37 1.08
C THR A 55 -3.31 -6.39 1.32
N ASP A 56 -3.64 -6.62 2.58
CA ASP A 56 -4.93 -7.17 2.99
C ASP A 56 -6.08 -6.22 2.60
N LEU A 57 -7.32 -6.65 2.84
CA LEU A 57 -8.51 -5.84 2.61
C LEU A 57 -8.52 -4.59 3.51
N VAL A 58 -8.45 -3.42 2.89
CA VAL A 58 -8.56 -2.12 3.53
C VAL A 58 -9.97 -1.58 3.34
N PRO A 59 -10.65 -1.12 4.41
CA PRO A 59 -11.92 -0.42 4.28
C PRO A 59 -11.68 0.98 3.67
N CYS A 60 -12.37 1.28 2.58
CA CYS A 60 -12.34 2.59 1.94
C CYS A 60 -13.76 3.09 1.75
N THR A 61 -13.98 4.36 2.09
CA THR A 61 -15.24 5.03 1.82
C THR A 61 -15.27 5.50 0.37
N THR A 62 -16.26 5.03 -0.38
CA THR A 62 -16.52 5.49 -1.75
C THR A 62 -17.17 6.87 -1.76
N GLU A 63 -17.20 7.53 -2.91
CA GLU A 63 -17.84 8.86 -3.08
C GLU A 63 -19.32 8.86 -2.63
N ASN A 64 -20.00 7.73 -2.76
CA ASN A 64 -21.40 7.55 -2.35
C ASN A 64 -21.56 7.24 -0.84
N GLY A 65 -20.50 7.43 -0.03
CA GLY A 65 -20.51 7.19 1.42
C GLY A 65 -20.52 5.71 1.84
N ARG A 66 -20.50 4.76 0.89
CA ARG A 66 -20.45 3.32 1.19
C ARG A 66 -19.03 2.88 1.50
N VAL A 67 -18.86 2.08 2.54
CA VAL A 67 -17.59 1.42 2.86
C VAL A 67 -17.44 0.17 1.98
N GLN A 68 -16.39 0.14 1.18
CA GLN A 68 -15.98 -1.02 0.40
C GLN A 68 -14.62 -1.50 0.87
N LYS A 69 -14.43 -2.83 0.95
CA LYS A 69 -13.14 -3.43 1.22
C LYS A 69 -12.40 -3.68 -0.08
N GLN A 70 -11.17 -3.19 -0.20
CA GLN A 70 -10.33 -3.41 -1.38
C GLN A 70 -8.88 -3.68 -1.00
N ARG A 71 -8.15 -4.36 -1.88
CA ARG A 71 -6.70 -4.55 -1.73
C ARG A 71 -5.98 -3.50 -2.55
N PHE A 72 -4.84 -3.05 -2.04
CA PHE A 72 -3.98 -2.13 -2.75
C PHE A 72 -2.75 -2.85 -3.27
N ARG A 73 -2.50 -2.74 -4.57
CA ARG A 73 -1.19 -3.04 -5.16
C ARG A 73 -0.31 -1.81 -5.09
N PHE A 74 0.93 -2.00 -4.65
CA PHE A 74 1.89 -0.92 -4.47
C PHE A 74 3.33 -1.36 -4.73
N ARG A 75 4.19 -0.38 -4.97
CA ARG A 75 5.66 -0.55 -5.01
C ARG A 75 6.28 0.11 -3.79
N HIS A 76 7.55 -0.23 -3.51
CA HIS A 76 8.30 0.31 -2.37
C HIS A 76 8.22 1.85 -2.24
N GLU A 77 8.35 2.55 -3.37
CA GLU A 77 8.28 4.01 -3.45
C GLU A 77 6.95 4.65 -2.98
N HIS A 78 5.89 3.87 -2.80
CA HIS A 78 4.60 4.37 -2.30
C HIS A 78 4.46 4.26 -0.78
N VAL A 79 5.39 3.60 -0.09
CA VAL A 79 5.33 3.39 1.36
C VAL A 79 5.83 4.63 2.09
N HIS A 80 5.18 5.08 3.15
CA HIS A 80 5.60 6.25 3.93
C HIS A 80 6.15 5.85 5.31
N ARG A 81 5.76 4.67 5.80
CA ARG A 81 6.26 4.05 7.03
C ARG A 81 6.07 2.53 6.96
N ILE A 82 6.97 1.80 7.62
CA ILE A 82 6.90 0.34 7.79
C ILE A 82 6.91 0.04 9.28
N GLU A 83 6.00 -0.80 9.74
CA GLU A 83 6.05 -1.45 11.05
C GLU A 83 6.34 -2.93 10.79
N SER A 84 7.58 -3.33 11.05
CA SER A 84 8.01 -4.67 10.69
C SER A 84 7.52 -5.71 11.69
N VAL A 85 7.11 -6.87 11.20
CA VAL A 85 6.82 -8.03 12.06
C VAL A 85 8.09 -8.71 12.58
N ARG A 86 9.28 -8.32 12.08
CA ARG A 86 10.55 -9.00 12.39
C ARG A 86 11.35 -8.39 13.53
N GLY A 87 10.96 -7.23 14.05
CA GLY A 87 11.67 -6.52 15.13
C GLY A 87 12.94 -5.83 14.66
#